data_AF-A0A7C0U543-F1
#
_entry.id   AF-A0A7C0U543-F1
#
_cell.length_a   1.000
_cell.length_b   1.000
_cell.length_c   1.000
_cell.angle_alpha   90.00
_cell.angle_beta   90.00
_cell.angle_gamma   90.00
#
_symmetry.space_group_name_H-M   'P 1'
#
loop_
_entity.id
_entity.type
_entity.pdbx_description
1 polymer ?
#
loop_
_entity_poly.entity_id
_entity_poly.type
_entity_poly.pdbx_seq_one_letter_code
_entity_poly.pdbx_strand_id
1 'polypeptide(L)'
;MRKRKKVVKMRGSKTHGYGAKKKHRGKGSKGGKGYAGSFKHKKMMMLKYEPERIKRKKGTTGPKRKKEIKCINLYEIEKIAQGKEIDVTKMGYQKVLGRGEI
;
A
#
# COMPACT_ATOMS: atom_id res chain seq x y z
N MET A 1 3.59 -28.80 -10.77
CA MET A 1 4.65 -29.72 -10.30
C MET A 1 4.74 -29.72 -8.78
N ARG A 2 4.53 -30.86 -8.11
CA ARG A 2 4.54 -30.96 -6.64
C ARG A 2 5.96 -31.15 -6.13
N LYS A 3 6.59 -30.09 -5.62
CA LYS A 3 7.97 -30.15 -5.10
C LYS A 3 7.99 -30.64 -3.65
N ARG A 4 8.99 -31.45 -3.30
CA ARG A 4 9.21 -31.92 -1.91
C ARG A 4 9.53 -30.72 -1.00
N LYS A 5 8.97 -30.72 0.22
CA LYS A 5 9.21 -29.68 1.23
C LYS A 5 10.68 -29.71 1.71
N LYS A 6 11.23 -28.54 2.06
CA LYS A 6 12.59 -28.40 2.63
C LYS A 6 12.84 -29.36 3.81
N VAL A 7 11.85 -29.56 4.67
CA VAL A 7 11.97 -30.43 5.85
C VAL A 7 12.38 -31.86 5.51
N VAL A 8 11.87 -32.42 4.40
CA VAL A 8 12.19 -33.79 3.96
C VAL A 8 13.67 -33.89 3.57
N LYS A 9 14.19 -32.88 2.88
CA LYS A 9 15.60 -32.81 2.46
C LYS A 9 16.56 -32.57 3.62
N MET A 10 16.10 -31.90 4.69
CA MET A 10 16.94 -31.51 5.82
C MET A 10 16.87 -32.51 7.00
N ARG A 11 16.19 -33.65 6.87
CA ARG A 11 16.22 -34.71 7.88
C ARG A 11 17.67 -35.21 8.04
N GLY A 12 18.12 -35.42 9.28
CA GLY A 12 19.52 -35.75 9.59
C GLY A 12 20.47 -34.55 9.66
N SER A 13 20.03 -33.34 9.28
CA SER A 13 20.83 -32.12 9.50
C SER A 13 20.71 -31.63 10.95
N LYS A 14 21.82 -31.14 11.52
CA LYS A 14 21.90 -30.76 12.94
C LYS A 14 21.00 -29.56 13.33
N THR A 15 20.81 -28.59 12.45
CA THR A 15 20.10 -27.33 12.78
C THR A 15 19.11 -26.85 11.72
N HIS A 16 18.80 -27.68 10.71
CA HIS A 16 17.84 -27.36 9.64
C HIS A 16 18.11 -26.02 8.90
N GLY A 17 19.36 -25.56 8.90
CA GLY A 17 19.80 -24.34 8.24
C GLY A 17 19.58 -23.06 9.06
N TYR A 18 19.28 -23.16 10.35
CA TYR A 18 19.12 -21.99 11.23
C TYR A 18 20.43 -21.52 11.89
N GLY A 19 21.57 -22.03 11.43
CA GLY A 19 22.90 -21.70 11.97
C GLY A 19 23.17 -22.43 13.29
N ALA A 20 23.64 -21.69 14.31
CA ALA A 20 23.98 -22.26 15.61
C ALA A 20 22.74 -22.66 16.44
N LYS A 21 22.90 -23.67 17.29
CA LYS A 21 21.83 -24.25 18.15
C LYS A 21 21.04 -23.24 19.00
N LYS A 22 21.62 -22.06 19.29
CA LYS A 22 21.01 -21.01 20.11
C LYS A 22 20.25 -19.92 19.33
N LYS A 23 20.24 -19.97 18.00
CA LYS A 23 19.75 -18.86 17.15
C LYS A 23 18.27 -18.97 16.78
N HIS A 24 17.72 -20.19 16.65
CA HIS A 24 16.30 -20.39 16.32
C HIS A 24 15.44 -20.58 17.57
N ARG A 25 15.22 -19.50 18.33
CA ARG A 25 14.30 -19.50 19.48
C ARG A 25 13.05 -18.66 19.18
N GLY A 26 12.29 -18.36 20.22
CA GLY A 26 11.04 -17.61 20.14
C GLY A 26 11.20 -16.13 19.78
N LYS A 27 10.23 -15.33 20.25
CA LYS A 27 10.10 -13.90 19.89
C LYS A 27 11.31 -13.05 20.32
N GLY A 28 12.04 -13.46 21.35
CA GLY A 28 13.29 -12.78 21.76
C GLY A 28 14.33 -12.74 20.64
N SER A 29 14.54 -13.86 19.94
CA SER A 29 15.45 -13.93 18.78
C SER A 29 14.98 -13.08 17.59
N LYS A 30 13.69 -12.71 17.54
CA LYS A 30 13.11 -11.81 16.51
C LYS A 30 13.09 -10.34 16.95
N GLY A 31 13.56 -10.03 18.16
CA GLY A 31 13.46 -8.70 18.76
C GLY A 31 12.02 -8.27 19.07
N GLY A 32 11.14 -9.20 19.47
CA GLY A 32 9.75 -8.95 19.87
C GLY A 32 8.69 -9.55 18.92
N LYS A 33 7.41 -9.47 19.32
CA LYS A 33 6.26 -9.89 18.49
C LYS A 33 5.84 -8.75 17.57
N GLY A 34 5.64 -9.01 16.28
CA GLY A 34 5.15 -8.02 15.32
C GLY A 34 6.01 -6.76 15.26
N TYR A 35 5.37 -5.60 15.35
CA TYR A 35 5.97 -4.26 15.30
C TYR A 35 6.55 -3.79 16.65
N ALA A 36 6.80 -4.70 17.58
CA ALA A 36 7.54 -4.39 18.79
C ALA A 36 8.96 -3.91 18.44
N GLY A 37 9.38 -2.80 19.06
CA GLY A 37 10.70 -2.21 18.84
C GLY A 37 10.79 -1.28 17.62
N SER A 38 9.71 -1.07 16.86
CA SER A 38 9.69 -0.24 15.64
C SER A 38 10.19 1.19 15.85
N PHE A 39 9.99 1.76 17.03
CA PHE A 39 10.49 3.09 17.40
C PHE A 39 11.74 3.05 18.30
N LYS A 40 12.28 1.86 18.58
CA LYS A 40 13.46 1.61 19.45
C LYS A 40 14.55 0.86 18.67
N HIS A 41 14.84 -0.38 19.04
CA HIS A 41 15.90 -1.22 18.45
C HIS A 41 15.64 -1.67 17.00
N LYS A 42 14.44 -1.47 16.45
CA LYS A 42 14.12 -1.69 15.02
C LYS A 42 13.89 -0.38 14.24
N LYS A 43 14.23 0.77 14.83
CA LYS A 43 14.03 2.10 14.21
C LYS A 43 14.69 2.21 12.84
N MET A 44 15.90 1.68 12.68
CA MET A 44 16.61 1.72 11.39
C MET A 44 15.88 0.98 10.27
N MET A 45 15.36 -0.22 10.56
CA MET A 45 14.56 -0.98 9.60
C MET A 45 13.31 -0.19 9.20
N MET A 46 12.64 0.42 10.17
CA MET A 46 11.44 1.19 9.92
C MET A 46 11.69 2.47 9.13
N LEU A 47 12.76 3.20 9.43
CA LEU A 47 13.13 4.39 8.66
C LEU A 47 13.45 4.06 7.21
N LYS A 48 14.09 2.91 6.96
CA LYS A 48 14.48 2.48 5.62
C LYS A 48 13.32 1.95 4.79
N TYR A 49 12.46 1.11 5.36
CA TYR A 49 11.48 0.33 4.60
C TYR A 49 10.02 0.78 4.83
N GLU A 50 9.68 1.35 5.99
CA GLU A 50 8.33 1.81 6.32
C GLU A 50 8.34 3.22 6.96
N PRO A 51 8.92 4.25 6.31
CA PRO A 51 9.10 5.56 6.93
C PRO A 51 7.78 6.24 7.29
N GLU A 52 6.70 5.97 6.55
CA GLU A 52 5.38 6.57 6.78
C GLU A 52 4.75 6.18 8.11
N ARG A 53 5.08 4.98 8.60
CA ARG A 53 4.55 4.45 9.86
C ARG A 53 5.10 5.17 11.10
N ILE A 54 6.31 5.72 10.98
CA ILE A 54 6.96 6.49 12.05
C ILE A 54 6.51 7.95 12.03
N LYS A 55 6.11 8.47 10.86
CA LYS A 55 5.73 9.88 10.72
C LYS A 55 4.54 10.17 11.63
N ARG A 56 4.60 11.31 12.34
CA ARG A 56 3.45 11.88 13.05
C ARG A 56 2.27 12.00 12.08
N LYS A 57 1.04 11.93 12.60
CA LYS A 57 -0.18 12.17 11.81
C LYS A 57 0.01 13.44 10.98
N LYS A 58 -0.03 13.30 9.66
CA LYS A 58 0.06 14.43 8.74
C LYS A 58 -1.34 15.06 8.60
N GLY A 59 -1.44 16.34 8.95
CA GLY A 59 -2.66 17.12 8.83
C GLY A 59 -3.70 16.90 9.93
N THR A 60 -4.80 17.64 9.83
CA THR A 60 -5.98 17.52 10.69
C THR A 60 -7.00 16.59 10.04
N THR A 61 -7.69 15.79 10.84
CA THR A 61 -8.80 14.97 10.34
C THR A 61 -10.02 15.86 10.13
N GLY A 62 -10.32 16.18 8.88
CA GLY A 62 -11.53 16.92 8.51
C GLY A 62 -12.83 16.12 8.73
N PRO A 63 -14.01 16.76 8.62
CA PRO A 63 -15.30 16.11 8.81
C PRO A 63 -15.51 14.93 7.85
N LYS A 64 -16.22 13.89 8.32
CA LYS A 64 -16.43 12.64 7.57
C LYS A 64 -17.21 12.82 6.25
N ARG A 65 -18.03 13.86 6.15
CA ARG A 65 -18.79 14.17 4.93
C ARG A 65 -17.99 15.07 4.02
N LYS A 66 -17.23 14.48 3.10
CA LYS A 66 -16.69 15.19 1.94
C LYS A 66 -17.71 15.15 0.82
N LYS A 67 -17.96 16.28 0.15
CA LYS A 67 -18.76 16.30 -1.08
C LYS A 67 -17.90 15.72 -2.19
N GLU A 68 -18.33 14.61 -2.77
CA GLU A 68 -17.70 14.07 -3.98
C GLU A 68 -18.10 14.95 -5.17
N ILE A 69 -17.11 15.51 -5.85
CA ILE A 69 -17.32 16.35 -7.02
C ILE A 69 -17.21 15.47 -8.26
N LYS A 70 -18.28 15.38 -9.05
CA LYS A 70 -18.26 14.66 -10.33
C LYS A 70 -17.58 15.52 -11.39
N CYS A 71 -16.51 15.00 -11.98
CA CYS A 71 -15.73 15.68 -13.00
C CYS A 71 -15.78 14.90 -14.32
N ILE A 72 -15.69 15.60 -15.45
CA ILE A 72 -15.56 15.01 -16.80
C ILE A 72 -14.34 15.62 -17.51
N ASN A 73 -13.63 14.83 -18.32
CA ASN A 73 -12.49 15.31 -19.11
C ASN A 73 -12.88 15.64 -20.56
N LEU A 74 -12.05 16.44 -21.26
CA LEU A 74 -12.29 16.85 -22.65
C LEU A 74 -12.41 15.67 -23.63
N TYR A 75 -11.56 14.64 -23.52
CA TYR A 75 -11.63 13.46 -24.38
C TYR A 75 -12.94 12.65 -24.21
N GLU A 76 -13.55 12.73 -23.02
CA GLU A 76 -14.84 12.06 -22.75
C GLU A 76 -15.97 12.87 -23.38
N ILE A 77 -15.87 14.19 -23.32
CA ILE A 77 -16.80 15.10 -23.98
C ILE A 77 -16.76 14.89 -25.49
N GLU A 78 -15.58 14.82 -26.11
CA GLU A 78 -15.44 14.61 -27.56
C GLU A 78 -16.18 13.33 -28.02
N LYS A 79 -16.00 12.21 -27.31
CA LYS A 79 -16.65 10.93 -27.60
C LYS A 79 -18.17 10.96 -27.47
N ILE A 80 -18.68 11.72 -26.50
CA ILE A 80 -20.12 11.82 -26.25
C ILE A 80 -20.76 12.85 -27.19
N ALA A 81 -20.04 13.93 -27.52
CA ALA A 81 -20.50 15.05 -28.34
C ALA A 81 -20.70 14.66 -29.78
N GLN A 82 -19.80 13.88 -30.38
CA GLN A 82 -19.85 13.52 -31.81
C GLN A 82 -20.20 14.74 -32.71
N GLY A 83 -19.65 15.91 -32.38
CA GLY A 83 -19.90 17.17 -33.09
C GLY A 83 -21.18 17.94 -32.71
N LYS A 84 -21.89 17.57 -31.64
CA LYS A 84 -23.09 18.27 -31.12
C LYS A 84 -22.81 19.01 -29.81
N GLU A 85 -23.58 20.07 -29.58
CA GLU A 85 -23.55 20.80 -28.31
C GLU A 85 -24.07 19.91 -27.16
N ILE A 86 -23.29 19.81 -26.08
CA ILE A 86 -23.62 19.02 -24.90
C ILE A 86 -23.71 19.91 -23.66
N ASP A 87 -24.80 19.70 -22.92
CA ASP A 87 -25.01 20.28 -21.60
C ASP A 87 -24.48 19.34 -20.51
N VAL A 88 -23.28 19.65 -20.04
CA VAL A 88 -22.54 18.85 -19.05
C VAL A 88 -23.18 18.91 -17.65
N THR A 89 -23.90 20.00 -17.35
CA THR A 89 -24.65 20.20 -16.11
C THR A 89 -25.87 19.30 -16.02
N LYS A 90 -26.60 19.10 -17.13
CA LYS A 90 -27.71 18.13 -17.20
C LYS A 90 -27.24 16.69 -16.99
N MET A 91 -25.99 16.38 -17.37
CA MET A 91 -25.37 15.06 -17.12
C MET A 91 -24.91 14.87 -15.67
N GLY A 92 -25.04 15.89 -14.81
CA GLY A 92 -24.74 15.79 -13.38
C GLY A 92 -23.25 15.93 -13.04
N TYR A 93 -22.43 16.44 -13.96
CA TYR A 93 -21.05 16.82 -13.64
C TYR A 93 -20.98 18.27 -13.14
N GLN A 94 -20.03 18.51 -12.24
CA GLN A 94 -19.83 19.78 -11.55
C GLN A 94 -18.56 20.51 -12.00
N LYS A 95 -17.64 19.81 -12.67
CA LYS A 95 -16.37 20.39 -13.12
C LYS A 95 -15.87 19.72 -14.41
N VAL A 96 -15.37 20.52 -15.35
CA VAL A 96 -14.66 20.04 -16.55
C VAL A 96 -13.16 20.11 -16.30
N LEU A 97 -12.44 19.06 -16.69
CA LEU A 97 -11.00 18.93 -16.55
C LEU A 97 -10.34 18.92 -17.94
N GLY A 98 -9.20 19.61 -18.07
CA GLY A 98 -8.51 19.83 -19.35
C GLY A 98 -7.62 18.68 -19.83
N ARG A 99 -7.93 17.42 -19.50
CA ARG A 99 -7.15 16.28 -19.99
C ARG A 99 -7.69 15.83 -21.35
N GLY A 100 -6.84 15.83 -22.37
CA GLY A 100 -7.19 15.45 -23.74
C GLY A 100 -7.32 16.66 -24.67
N GLU A 101 -7.42 16.37 -25.97
CA GLU A 101 -7.70 17.34 -27.03
C GLU A 101 -9.18 17.20 -27.46
N ILE A 102 -9.68 18.17 -28.23
CA ILE A 102 -11.04 18.23 -28.78
C ILE A 102 -10.94 18.21 -30.30
#